data_AF-A0A0U5J8X1-F1
#
_entry.id   AF-A0A0U5J8X1-F1
#
_cell.length_a   1.000
_cell.length_b   1.000
_cell.length_c   1.000
_cell.angle_alpha   90.00
_cell.angle_beta   90.00
_cell.angle_gamma   90.00
#
_symmetry.space_group_name_H-M   'P 1'
#
loop_
_entity.id
_entity.type
_entity.pdbx_description
1 polymer ?
#
loop_
_entity_poly.entity_id
_entity_poly.type
_entity_poly.pdbx_seq_one_letter_code
_entity_poly.pdbx_strand_id
1 'polypeptide(L)'
;MIQCLIHPYTCQIVAELTPEKEVIIYDKAMLKSLTSNGITVTSTFKKLNLTGWRVYPGDDKEVFAKAFKQFYFIHGLQQLGYTWESKGKEIPIEESVKAVLY
;
A
#
# COMPACT_ATOMS: atom_id res chain seq x y z
N MET A 1 -2.01 3.14 -15.77
CA MET A 1 -1.58 1.75 -15.54
C MET A 1 -2.25 1.26 -14.27
N ILE A 2 -2.87 0.07 -14.28
CA ILE A 2 -3.54 -0.50 -13.10
C ILE A 2 -2.45 -1.08 -12.17
N GLN A 3 -2.56 -0.80 -10.87
CA GLN A 3 -1.72 -1.42 -9.84
C GLN A 3 -2.54 -2.44 -9.04
N CYS A 4 -1.96 -3.58 -8.73
CA CYS A 4 -2.54 -4.63 -7.90
C CYS A 4 -1.83 -4.63 -6.54
N LEU A 5 -2.60 -4.77 -5.47
CA LEU A 5 -2.06 -5.01 -4.13
C LEU A 5 -1.96 -6.52 -3.92
N ILE A 6 -0.78 -6.99 -3.55
CA ILE A 6 -0.47 -8.41 -3.37
C ILE A 6 -0.41 -8.72 -1.87
N HIS A 7 -1.08 -9.79 -1.47
CA HIS A 7 -1.07 -10.26 -0.09
C HIS A 7 0.28 -10.91 0.25
N PRO A 8 0.92 -10.54 1.39
CA PRO A 8 2.28 -10.98 1.73
C PRO A 8 2.44 -12.50 1.82
N TYR A 9 1.41 -13.20 2.32
CA TYR A 9 1.51 -14.64 2.61
C TYR A 9 0.92 -15.54 1.53
N THR A 10 -0.07 -15.04 0.77
CA THR A 10 -0.82 -15.86 -0.19
C THR A 10 -0.48 -15.49 -1.63
N CYS A 11 0.27 -14.40 -1.83
CA CYS A 11 0.60 -13.83 -3.14
C CYS A 11 -0.63 -13.54 -4.02
N GLN A 12 -1.84 -13.48 -3.42
CA GLN A 12 -3.08 -13.20 -4.14
C GLN A 12 -3.29 -11.70 -4.29
N ILE A 13 -3.94 -11.31 -5.38
CA ILE A 13 -4.40 -9.95 -5.60
C ILE A 13 -5.57 -9.68 -4.66
N VAL A 14 -5.40 -8.73 -3.74
CA VAL A 14 -6.42 -8.37 -2.74
C VAL A 14 -7.07 -7.01 -3.01
N ALA A 15 -6.45 -6.17 -3.83
CA ALA A 15 -7.02 -4.91 -4.28
C ALA A 15 -6.45 -4.49 -5.65
N GLU A 16 -7.18 -3.63 -6.35
CA GLU A 16 -6.75 -2.97 -7.59
C GLU A 16 -6.92 -1.45 -7.47
N LEU A 17 -5.89 -0.72 -7.88
CA LEU A 17 -5.89 0.72 -8.05
C LEU A 17 -5.90 1.02 -9.55
N THR A 18 -7.01 1.55 -10.05
CA THR A 18 -7.09 2.13 -11.39
C THR A 18 -6.92 3.64 -11.28
N PRO A 19 -6.05 4.29 -12.08
CA PRO A 19 -5.94 5.74 -12.09
C PRO A 19 -7.31 6.41 -12.25
N GLU A 20 -7.53 7.50 -11.53
CA GLU A 20 -8.78 8.29 -11.55
C GLU A 20 -10.03 7.55 -11.06
N LYS A 21 -9.89 6.31 -10.56
CA LYS A 21 -10.98 5.53 -9.96
C LYS A 21 -10.68 5.22 -8.50
N GLU A 22 -11.73 4.82 -7.80
CA GLU A 22 -11.60 4.29 -6.44
C GLU A 22 -10.81 2.98 -6.41
N VAL A 23 -10.11 2.73 -5.31
CA VAL A 23 -9.45 1.45 -5.06
C VAL A 23 -10.52 0.39 -4.82
N ILE A 24 -10.46 -0.70 -5.57
CA ILE A 24 -11.36 -1.83 -5.41
C ILE A 24 -10.66 -2.85 -4.53
N ILE A 25 -11.23 -3.14 -3.35
CA ILE A 25 -10.72 -4.17 -2.45
C ILE A 25 -11.55 -5.44 -2.64
N TYR A 26 -10.91 -6.53 -3.06
CA TYR A 26 -11.55 -7.84 -3.28
C TYR A 26 -11.56 -8.69 -2.01
N ASP A 27 -10.54 -8.54 -1.17
CA ASP A 27 -10.43 -9.29 0.07
C ASP A 27 -11.38 -8.75 1.14
N LYS A 28 -12.40 -9.54 1.48
CA LYS A 28 -13.42 -9.18 2.47
C LYS A 28 -12.87 -9.09 3.89
N ALA A 29 -11.88 -9.90 4.25
CA ALA A 29 -11.28 -9.88 5.57
C ALA A 29 -10.42 -8.62 5.76
N MET A 30 -9.64 -8.27 4.72
CA MET A 30 -8.91 -7.01 4.64
C MET A 30 -9.88 -5.83 4.73
N LEU A 31 -10.91 -5.78 3.89
CA LEU A 31 -11.90 -4.70 3.91
C LEU A 31 -12.53 -4.54 5.30
N LYS A 32 -12.97 -5.63 5.92
CA LYS A 32 -13.55 -5.60 7.27
C LYS A 32 -12.57 -5.07 8.31
N SER A 33 -11.30 -5.50 8.26
CA SER A 33 -10.25 -5.02 9.16
C SER A 33 -10.02 -3.53 9.00
N LEU A 34 -9.91 -3.05 7.75
CA LEU A 34 -9.70 -1.63 7.44
C LEU A 34 -10.86 -0.76 7.88
N THR A 35 -12.10 -1.21 7.69
CA THR A 35 -13.29 -0.47 8.15
C THR A 35 -13.37 -0.43 9.68
N SER A 36 -12.99 -1.51 10.37
CA SER A 36 -13.15 -1.60 11.83
C SER A 36 -12.02 -0.90 12.58
N ASN A 37 -10.78 -1.03 12.09
CA ASN A 37 -9.58 -0.66 12.82
C ASN A 37 -8.77 0.48 12.16
N GLY A 38 -9.08 0.80 10.90
CA GLY A 38 -8.24 1.67 10.08
C GLY A 38 -6.85 1.09 9.82
N ILE A 39 -5.94 1.95 9.37
CA ILE A 39 -4.51 1.64 9.25
C ILE A 39 -3.72 2.72 9.97
N THR A 40 -2.82 2.31 10.86
CA THR A 40 -1.88 3.22 11.53
C THR A 40 -0.45 2.84 11.19
N VAL A 41 0.33 3.82 10.72
CA VAL A 41 1.78 3.67 10.50
C VAL A 41 2.50 3.86 11.84
N THR A 42 3.21 2.82 12.29
CA THR A 42 3.95 2.84 13.56
C THR A 42 5.11 3.80 13.52
N SER A 43 5.53 4.29 14.69
CA SER A 43 6.72 5.14 14.83
C SER A 43 8.00 4.43 14.39
N THR A 44 8.10 3.11 14.60
CA THR A 44 9.24 2.29 14.15
C THR A 44 9.35 2.29 12.64
N PHE A 45 8.26 1.99 11.92
CA PHE A 45 8.26 2.01 10.46
C PHE A 45 8.58 3.39 9.89
N LYS A 46 8.07 4.47 10.52
CA LYS A 46 8.40 5.85 10.15
C LYS A 46 9.89 6.15 10.31
N LYS A 47 10.53 5.68 11.39
CA LYS A 47 11.96 5.89 11.63
C LYS A 47 12.83 5.17 10.58
N LEU A 48 12.45 3.95 10.21
CA LEU A 48 13.17 3.15 9.21
C LEU A 48 13.07 3.75 7.80
N ASN A 49 11.94 4.37 7.48
CA ASN A 49 11.66 4.93 6.14
C ASN A 49 11.70 6.47 6.14
N LEU A 50 12.40 7.09 7.09
CA LEU A 50 12.45 8.54 7.22
C LEU A 50 13.32 9.13 6.09
N THR A 51 12.76 9.99 5.24
CA THR A 51 13.49 10.61 4.12
C THR A 51 14.10 11.97 4.46
N GLY A 52 13.91 12.48 5.69
CA GLY A 52 14.43 13.80 6.12
C GLY A 52 13.80 15.01 5.41
N TRP A 53 12.83 14.78 4.53
CA TRP A 53 12.19 15.82 3.72
C TRP A 53 11.16 16.60 4.53
N ARG A 54 11.15 17.93 4.33
CA ARG A 54 10.06 18.80 4.77
C ARG A 54 9.26 19.19 3.55
N VAL A 55 8.04 18.68 3.45
CA VAL A 55 7.12 19.05 2.38
C VAL A 55 6.18 20.12 2.90
N TYR A 56 6.19 21.29 2.26
CA TYR A 56 5.29 22.38 2.61
C TYR A 56 4.08 22.34 1.67
N PRO A 57 2.85 22.34 2.20
CA PRO A 57 1.67 22.42 1.35
C PRO A 57 1.67 23.75 0.58
N GLY A 58 1.36 23.70 -0.71
CA GLY A 58 1.06 24.89 -1.51
C GLY A 58 -0.33 25.45 -1.18
N ASP A 59 -0.89 26.26 -2.08
CA ASP A 59 -2.17 26.94 -1.85
C ASP A 59 -3.35 25.97 -1.64
N ASP A 60 -3.30 24.78 -2.23
CA ASP A 60 -4.32 23.74 -2.08
C ASP A 60 -4.00 22.77 -0.92
N LYS A 61 -4.22 23.25 0.29
CA LYS A 61 -4.00 22.47 1.53
C LYS A 61 -4.92 21.26 1.64
N GLU A 62 -6.11 21.28 1.02
CA GLU A 62 -7.08 20.18 1.09
C GLU A 62 -6.67 19.00 0.22
N VAL A 63 -6.26 19.27 -1.03
CA VAL A 63 -5.70 18.24 -1.92
C VAL A 63 -4.42 17.68 -1.32
N PHE A 64 -3.56 18.52 -0.75
CA PHE A 64 -2.38 18.07 -0.03
C PHE A 64 -2.72 17.13 1.13
N ALA A 65 -3.69 17.49 1.98
CA ALA A 65 -4.11 16.66 3.10
C ALA A 65 -4.71 15.32 2.64
N LYS A 66 -5.46 15.31 1.54
CA LYS A 66 -5.98 14.07 0.92
C LYS A 66 -4.84 13.17 0.42
N ALA A 67 -3.91 13.72 -0.35
CA ALA A 67 -2.75 12.99 -0.87
C ALA A 67 -1.87 12.44 0.28
N PHE A 68 -1.67 13.24 1.33
CA PHE A 68 -0.91 12.83 2.50
C PHE A 68 -1.60 11.68 3.27
N LYS A 69 -2.93 11.71 3.41
CA LYS A 69 -3.69 10.59 3.99
C LYS A 69 -3.57 9.32 3.14
N GLN A 70 -3.63 9.44 1.82
CA GLN A 70 -3.42 8.31 0.90
C GLN A 70 -2.00 7.73 1.02
N PHE A 71 -0.99 8.58 1.13
CA PHE A 71 0.39 8.17 1.35
C PHE A 71 0.56 7.39 2.67
N TYR A 72 -0.06 7.86 3.75
CA TYR A 72 -0.07 7.16 5.04
C TYR A 72 -0.77 5.80 4.96
N PHE A 73 -1.88 5.71 4.22
CA PHE A 73 -2.58 4.46 3.98
C PHE A 73 -1.68 3.44 3.26
N ILE A 74 -0.99 3.87 2.20
CA ILE A 74 -0.04 3.02 1.44
C ILE A 74 1.09 2.52 2.34
N HIS A 75 1.72 3.40 3.13
CA HIS A 75 2.79 3.00 4.02
C HIS A 75 2.34 2.03 5.11
N GLY A 76 1.12 2.19 5.61
CA GLY A 76 0.61 1.25 6.59
C GLY A 76 0.31 -0.11 5.99
N LEU A 77 -0.09 -0.21 4.71
CA LEU A 77 -0.16 -1.48 3.99
C LEU A 77 1.22 -2.10 3.79
N GLN A 78 2.23 -1.32 3.40
CA GLN A 78 3.61 -1.80 3.25
C GLN A 78 4.19 -2.31 4.57
N GLN A 79 3.89 -1.64 5.70
CA GLN A 79 4.28 -2.10 7.04
C GLN A 79 3.69 -3.48 7.37
N LEU A 80 2.50 -3.79 6.85
CA LEU A 80 1.85 -5.09 7.00
C LEU A 80 2.36 -6.14 5.99
N GLY A 81 3.34 -5.78 5.15
CA GLY A 81 3.98 -6.66 4.17
C GLY A 81 3.33 -6.65 2.79
N TYR A 82 2.26 -5.87 2.55
CA TYR A 82 1.65 -5.81 1.23
C TYR A 82 2.50 -5.04 0.24
N THR A 83 2.50 -5.48 -1.02
CA THR A 83 3.25 -4.86 -2.12
C THR A 83 2.30 -4.42 -3.25
N TRP A 84 2.60 -3.28 -3.86
CA TRP A 84 1.89 -2.79 -5.04
C TRP A 84 2.68 -3.13 -6.30
N GLU A 85 2.04 -3.80 -7.25
CA GLU A 85 2.67 -4.21 -8.51
C GLU A 85 1.85 -3.77 -9.73
N SER A 86 2.51 -3.51 -10.85
CA SER A 86 1.83 -3.17 -12.10
C SER A 86 1.12 -4.41 -12.67
N LYS A 87 -0.18 -4.31 -12.92
CA LYS A 87 -0.95 -5.36 -13.59
C LYS A 87 -0.35 -5.64 -14.97
N GLY A 88 0.14 -6.87 -15.19
CA GLY A 88 0.75 -7.30 -16.45
C GLY A 88 2.29 -7.27 -16.50
N LYS A 89 2.99 -6.96 -15.40
CA LYS A 89 4.38 -7.41 -15.26
C LYS A 89 4.35 -8.91 -14.97
N GLU A 90 4.95 -9.72 -15.85
CA GLU A 90 5.27 -11.11 -15.54
C GLU A 90 6.14 -11.11 -14.28
N ILE A 91 5.59 -11.57 -13.17
CA ILE A 91 6.37 -11.84 -11.97
C ILE A 91 7.32 -12.97 -12.38
N PRO A 92 8.65 -12.79 -12.41
CA PRO A 92 9.55 -13.89 -12.64
C PRO A 92 9.34 -14.87 -11.48
N ILE A 93 8.92 -16.09 -11.80
CA ILE A 93 8.58 -17.15 -10.85
C ILE A 93 9.75 -17.45 -9.88
N GLU A 94 10.96 -16.99 -10.21
CA GLU A 94 12.18 -17.18 -9.40
C GLU A 94 12.25 -16.34 -8.11
N GLU A 95 11.54 -15.23 -7.96
CA GLU A 95 11.60 -14.43 -6.71
C GLU A 95 10.59 -14.87 -5.64
N SER A 96 9.57 -15.65 -6.02
CA SER A 96 8.55 -16.13 -5.08
C SER A 96 9.07 -17.21 -4.12
N VAL A 97 10.17 -17.88 -4.47
CA VAL A 97 10.72 -19.02 -3.71
C VAL A 97 11.73 -18.59 -2.64
N LYS A 98 12.31 -17.38 -2.73
CA LYS A 98 13.28 -16.89 -1.73
C LYS A 98 12.63 -16.29 -0.48
N ALA A 99 11.37 -15.86 -0.55
CA ALA A 99 10.67 -15.25 0.59
C ALA A 99 10.12 -16.26 1.61
N VAL A 100 10.12 -17.56 1.30
CA VAL A 100 9.58 -18.63 2.17
C VAL A 100 10.69 -19.40 2.91
N LEU A 101 11.97 -19.10 2.67
CA LEU A 101 13.10 -19.89 3.19
C LEU A 101 14.14 -19.10 4.02
N TYR A 102 13.77 -17.97 4.64
CA TYR A 102 14.57 -17.37 5.72
C TYR A 102 13.71 -16.95 6.91
#